data_AF-U6ECP7-F1
#
_entry.id   AF-U6ECP7-F1
#
_cell.length_a   1.000
_cell.length_b   1.000
_cell.length_c   1.000
_cell.angle_alpha   90.00
_cell.angle_beta   90.00
_cell.angle_gamma   90.00
#
_symmetry.space_group_name_H-M   'P 1'
#
loop_
_entity.id
_entity.type
_entity.pdbx_description
1 polymer ?
#
loop_
_entity_poly.entity_id
_entity_poly.type
_entity_poly.pdbx_seq_one_letter_code
_entity_poly.pdbx_strand_id
1 'polypeptide(L)'
;MVRLLKNLIFPFSAIVGQEKVKKALVLNAINPSIGGVLIKGDKGTGKTTAVRALADLLPSLQTIKGCPFNCDPNDPASYCDSCREESEIQVEEKKMRVIELPLGATEDRVVGSINIEKALKEGMKALEPGILADANRNILYVDEINLLDDNLVDVLLDAAAYGINTIEREGISMVHPSNFILVGTMNPAEGELRPQLSDRIGLQISVQSIMDIEDRVKIMERREAFERDPQAFQEEFKEYQDQILENIIEARKLLPQVKVSPEMMKIIAQLCIDMGVDGHRADIAILKTAKTLAAYYKHPEVELIDVEEAASFVLGERFHKKSMDEDKIKRQIKRAVNEVSRDENGDDKKKSKIR
;
A
#
# COMPACT_ATOMS: atom_id res chain seq x y z
N MET A 1 -1.10 -32.26 24.69
CA MET A 1 -2.35 -31.70 24.16
C MET A 1 -2.00 -30.34 23.55
N VAL A 2 -1.56 -30.35 22.28
CA VAL A 2 -1.11 -29.15 21.56
C VAL A 2 -2.37 -28.35 21.23
N ARG A 3 -2.70 -27.38 22.08
CA ARG A 3 -3.80 -26.45 21.85
C ARG A 3 -3.45 -25.70 20.57
N LEU A 4 -4.17 -25.98 19.49
CA LEU A 4 -4.08 -25.29 18.22
C LEU A 4 -4.13 -23.77 18.48
N LEU A 5 -2.97 -23.09 18.41
CA LEU A 5 -2.83 -21.65 18.20
C LEU A 5 -3.36 -21.32 16.79
N LYS A 6 -4.61 -21.67 16.49
CA LYS A 6 -5.27 -21.29 15.24
C LYS A 6 -5.58 -19.79 15.34
N ASN A 7 -4.70 -18.99 14.74
CA ASN A 7 -4.97 -17.67 14.19
C ASN A 7 -5.37 -16.55 15.16
N LEU A 8 -4.81 -16.47 16.37
CA LEU A 8 -4.97 -15.25 17.17
C LEU A 8 -3.88 -14.25 16.75
N ILE A 9 -4.30 -13.20 16.05
CA ILE A 9 -3.45 -12.11 15.55
C ILE A 9 -3.45 -10.97 16.57
N PHE A 10 -2.27 -10.37 16.80
CA PHE A 10 -2.13 -9.24 17.71
C PHE A 10 -2.91 -8.03 17.17
N PRO A 11 -3.80 -7.39 17.95
CA PRO A 11 -4.62 -6.26 17.46
C PRO A 11 -3.78 -5.10 16.92
N PHE A 12 -4.21 -4.52 15.80
CA PHE A 12 -3.52 -3.41 15.15
C PHE A 12 -3.54 -2.15 16.04
N SER A 13 -4.67 -1.87 16.69
CA SER A 13 -4.82 -0.80 17.69
C SER A 13 -3.91 -0.98 18.92
N ALA A 14 -3.52 -2.22 19.25
CA ALA A 14 -2.65 -2.52 20.39
C ALA A 14 -1.15 -2.29 20.09
N ILE A 15 -0.77 -1.97 18.86
CA ILE A 15 0.62 -1.69 18.50
C ILE A 15 1.03 -0.33 19.06
N VAL A 16 2.01 -0.36 19.96
CA VAL A 16 2.56 0.83 20.63
C VAL A 16 3.49 1.58 19.67
N GLY A 17 3.31 2.90 19.58
CA GLY A 17 4.09 3.77 18.70
C GLY A 17 3.88 3.44 17.22
N GLN A 18 4.92 3.68 16.41
CA GLN A 18 4.91 3.43 14.96
C GLN A 18 3.76 4.12 14.20
N GLU A 19 3.37 5.32 14.63
CA GLU A 19 2.23 6.04 14.05
C GLU A 19 2.35 6.24 12.53
N LYS A 20 3.57 6.54 12.04
CA LYS A 20 3.83 6.63 10.59
C LYS A 20 3.59 5.30 9.87
N VAL A 21 3.96 4.16 10.47
CA VAL A 21 3.71 2.83 9.88
C VAL A 21 2.23 2.54 9.83
N LYS A 22 1.55 2.68 10.97
CA LYS A 22 0.11 2.44 11.06
C LYS A 22 -0.64 3.28 10.04
N LYS A 23 -0.29 4.57 9.95
CA LYS A 23 -0.91 5.49 9.01
C LYS A 23 -0.63 5.14 7.55
N ALA A 24 0.62 4.88 7.17
CA ALA A 24 0.94 4.51 5.79
C ALA A 24 0.20 3.24 5.34
N LEU A 25 0.13 2.23 6.21
CA LEU A 25 -0.63 1.01 5.98
C LEU A 25 -2.14 1.30 5.82
N VAL A 26 -2.71 2.12 6.69
CA VAL A 26 -4.12 2.55 6.62
C VAL A 26 -4.40 3.33 5.34
N LEU A 27 -3.56 4.29 4.97
CA LEU A 27 -3.70 5.08 3.74
C LEU A 27 -3.66 4.20 2.49
N ASN A 28 -2.73 3.24 2.42
CA ASN A 28 -2.67 2.32 1.29
C ASN A 28 -3.84 1.31 1.29
N ALA A 29 -4.36 0.94 2.46
CA ALA A 29 -5.59 0.16 2.54
C ALA A 29 -6.82 0.96 2.07
N ILE A 30 -6.89 2.27 2.32
CA ILE A 30 -7.96 3.14 1.81
C ILE A 30 -7.83 3.29 0.29
N ASN A 31 -6.61 3.52 -0.21
CA ASN A 31 -6.33 3.74 -1.61
C ASN A 31 -5.11 2.92 -2.08
N PRO A 32 -5.32 1.68 -2.55
CA PRO A 32 -4.25 0.83 -3.05
C PRO A 32 -3.49 1.44 -4.24
N SER A 33 -4.16 2.29 -5.03
CA SER A 33 -3.59 2.94 -6.21
C SER A 33 -2.45 3.93 -5.90
N ILE A 34 -2.19 4.23 -4.62
CA ILE A 34 -1.00 4.98 -4.18
C ILE A 34 0.28 4.26 -4.61
N GLY A 35 0.30 2.92 -4.69
CA GLY A 35 1.45 2.15 -5.16
C GLY A 35 2.25 1.44 -4.07
N GLY A 36 1.61 1.06 -2.96
CA GLY A 36 2.23 0.26 -1.91
C GLY A 36 3.02 1.05 -0.85
N VAL A 37 3.59 0.31 0.10
CA VAL A 37 4.30 0.83 1.27
C VAL A 37 5.67 0.16 1.41
N LEU A 38 6.73 0.96 1.52
CA LEU A 38 8.07 0.51 1.87
C LEU A 38 8.41 0.93 3.31
N ILE A 39 8.73 -0.05 4.15
CA ILE A 39 9.06 0.14 5.56
C ILE A 39 10.56 -0.12 5.80
N LYS A 40 11.35 0.97 5.85
CA LYS A 40 12.78 0.96 6.17
C LYS A 40 12.97 0.91 7.68
N GLY A 41 13.91 0.11 8.19
CA GLY A 41 14.22 0.09 9.64
C GLY A 41 14.79 -1.22 10.13
N ASP A 42 15.18 -1.26 11.39
CA ASP A 42 15.91 -2.38 12.01
C ASP A 42 15.04 -3.64 12.17
N LYS A 43 15.70 -4.80 12.30
CA LYS A 43 15.05 -6.07 12.67
C LYS A 43 14.45 -5.97 14.07
N GLY A 44 13.34 -6.69 14.30
CA GLY A 44 12.68 -6.72 15.61
C GLY A 44 11.80 -5.49 15.92
N THR A 45 11.59 -4.59 14.97
CA THR A 45 10.70 -3.42 15.12
C THR A 45 9.21 -3.74 14.97
N GLY A 46 8.83 -5.00 14.70
CA GLY A 46 7.40 -5.39 14.64
C GLY A 46 6.68 -5.06 13.32
N LYS A 47 7.42 -4.81 12.23
CA LYS A 47 6.84 -4.49 10.90
C LYS A 47 5.87 -5.56 10.41
N THR A 48 6.28 -6.83 10.42
CA THR A 48 5.44 -7.97 10.00
C THR A 48 4.19 -8.10 10.88
N THR A 49 4.31 -7.81 12.18
CA THR A 49 3.16 -7.80 13.10
C THR A 49 2.14 -6.76 12.68
N ALA A 50 2.57 -5.54 12.34
CA ALA A 50 1.67 -4.48 11.87
C ALA A 50 0.93 -4.85 10.58
N VAL A 51 1.62 -5.46 9.62
CA VAL A 51 1.02 -5.89 8.35
C VAL A 51 -0.02 -7.00 8.56
N ARG A 52 0.31 -8.01 9.37
CA ARG A 52 -0.64 -9.10 9.69
C ARG A 52 -1.83 -8.60 10.50
N ALA A 53 -1.61 -7.69 11.43
CA ALA A 53 -2.66 -7.06 12.22
C ALA A 53 -3.60 -6.21 11.35
N LEU A 54 -3.08 -5.52 10.33
CA LEU A 54 -3.90 -4.79 9.35
C LEU A 54 -4.77 -5.75 8.54
N ALA A 55 -4.20 -6.86 8.04
CA ALA A 55 -4.98 -7.84 7.27
C ALA A 55 -6.15 -8.43 8.06
N ASP A 56 -5.95 -8.67 9.37
CA ASP A 56 -7.00 -9.17 10.27
C ASP A 56 -8.09 -8.13 10.57
N LEU A 57 -7.67 -6.86 10.72
CA LEU A 57 -8.55 -5.71 10.94
C LEU A 57 -9.46 -5.43 9.73
N LEU A 58 -8.94 -5.58 8.52
CA LEU A 58 -9.67 -5.27 7.29
C LEU A 58 -10.91 -6.18 7.11
N PRO A 59 -11.97 -5.68 6.44
CA PRO A 59 -13.20 -6.43 6.28
C PRO A 59 -12.97 -7.68 5.42
N SER A 60 -13.79 -8.71 5.64
CA SER A 60 -13.80 -9.89 4.78
C SER A 60 -14.12 -9.52 3.33
N LEU A 61 -13.51 -10.24 2.40
CA LEU A 61 -13.73 -10.14 0.97
C LEU A 61 -14.91 -11.02 0.58
N GLN A 62 -15.83 -10.49 -0.21
CA GLN A 62 -16.74 -11.32 -1.00
C GLN A 62 -16.01 -11.82 -2.23
N THR A 63 -16.04 -13.12 -2.49
CA THR A 63 -15.30 -13.76 -3.58
C THR A 63 -16.18 -14.74 -4.33
N ILE A 64 -15.92 -14.93 -5.63
CA ILE A 64 -16.56 -15.99 -6.41
C ILE A 64 -16.05 -17.35 -5.91
N LYS A 65 -16.96 -18.21 -5.47
CA LYS A 65 -16.68 -19.52 -4.90
C LYS A 65 -15.98 -20.40 -5.93
N GLY A 66 -14.85 -20.99 -5.53
CA GLY A 66 -14.03 -21.84 -6.40
C GLY A 66 -13.11 -21.09 -7.37
N CYS A 67 -13.18 -19.75 -7.42
CA CYS A 67 -12.23 -18.95 -8.19
C CYS A 67 -10.85 -18.95 -7.49
N PRO A 68 -9.77 -19.38 -8.16
CA PRO A 68 -8.43 -19.37 -7.58
C PRO A 68 -7.89 -17.95 -7.37
N PHE A 69 -8.43 -16.96 -8.10
CA PHE A 69 -7.97 -15.57 -8.06
C PHE A 69 -8.81 -14.69 -7.13
N ASN A 70 -9.79 -15.21 -6.40
CA ASN A 70 -10.66 -14.40 -5.52
C ASN A 70 -11.36 -13.22 -6.22
N CYS A 71 -11.85 -13.40 -7.46
CA CYS A 71 -12.54 -12.34 -8.21
C CYS A 71 -13.67 -11.68 -7.38
N ASP A 72 -13.82 -10.36 -7.50
CA ASP A 72 -14.81 -9.59 -6.76
C ASP A 72 -16.17 -9.70 -7.46
N PRO A 73 -17.20 -10.34 -6.90
CA PRO A 73 -18.49 -10.48 -7.56
C PRO A 73 -19.15 -9.14 -7.92
N ASN A 74 -18.79 -8.04 -7.25
CA ASN A 74 -19.36 -6.71 -7.50
C ASN A 74 -18.60 -5.92 -8.58
N ASP A 75 -17.50 -6.45 -9.12
CA ASP A 75 -16.72 -5.82 -10.19
C ASP A 75 -16.48 -6.77 -11.38
N PRO A 76 -17.48 -6.95 -12.27
CA PRO A 76 -17.35 -7.79 -13.47
C PRO A 76 -16.18 -7.44 -14.40
N ALA A 77 -15.70 -6.19 -14.36
CA ALA A 77 -14.57 -5.78 -15.20
C ALA A 77 -13.26 -6.47 -14.79
N SER A 78 -13.10 -6.78 -13.50
CA SER A 78 -11.93 -7.46 -12.95
C SER A 78 -12.08 -8.99 -12.87
N TYR A 79 -13.08 -9.59 -13.52
CA TYR A 79 -13.18 -11.04 -13.59
C TYR A 79 -12.04 -11.65 -14.40
N CYS A 80 -11.52 -12.78 -13.94
CA CYS A 80 -10.75 -13.69 -14.79
C CYS A 80 -11.66 -14.31 -15.86
N ASP A 81 -11.07 -14.85 -16.93
CA ASP A 81 -11.86 -15.36 -18.05
C ASP A 81 -12.80 -16.51 -17.64
N SER A 82 -12.37 -17.38 -16.71
CA SER A 82 -13.25 -18.45 -16.19
C SER A 82 -14.51 -17.89 -15.51
N CYS A 83 -14.39 -16.81 -14.73
CA CYS A 83 -15.54 -16.19 -14.08
C CYS A 83 -16.41 -15.38 -15.06
N ARG A 84 -15.88 -14.95 -16.21
CA ARG A 84 -16.66 -14.27 -17.26
C ARG A 84 -17.55 -15.22 -18.04
N GLU A 85 -17.14 -16.48 -18.18
CA GLU A 85 -17.88 -17.52 -18.90
C GLU A 85 -18.97 -18.18 -18.03
N GLU A 86 -18.90 -18.04 -16.71
CA GLU A 86 -19.81 -18.68 -15.77
C GLU A 86 -21.19 -17.97 -15.73
N SER A 87 -22.27 -18.71 -15.94
CA SER A 87 -23.63 -18.15 -15.92
C SER A 87 -24.23 -17.99 -14.52
N GLU A 88 -23.74 -18.77 -13.54
CA GLU A 88 -24.20 -18.73 -12.16
C GLU A 88 -23.04 -18.53 -11.18
N ILE A 89 -22.96 -17.33 -10.60
CA ILE A 89 -21.91 -16.97 -9.64
C ILE A 89 -22.39 -17.27 -8.21
N GLN A 90 -21.71 -18.20 -7.55
CA GLN A 90 -21.86 -18.39 -6.11
C GLN A 90 -20.82 -17.55 -5.38
N VAL A 91 -21.23 -16.88 -4.29
CA VAL A 91 -20.35 -16.02 -3.49
C VAL A 91 -20.00 -16.69 -2.17
N GLU A 92 -18.74 -16.55 -1.75
CA GLU A 92 -18.27 -16.93 -0.42
C GLU A 92 -17.50 -15.76 0.22
N GLU A 93 -17.51 -15.70 1.55
CA GLU A 93 -16.71 -14.73 2.30
C GLU A 93 -15.35 -15.33 2.69
N LYS A 94 -14.29 -14.56 2.43
CA LYS A 94 -12.92 -14.91 2.81
C LYS A 94 -12.29 -13.76 3.58
N LYS A 95 -11.60 -14.08 4.68
CA LYS A 95 -10.76 -13.09 5.36
C LYS A 95 -9.57 -12.72 4.47
N MET A 96 -9.20 -11.44 4.49
CA MET A 96 -7.98 -10.97 3.85
C MET A 96 -6.77 -11.64 4.53
N ARG A 97 -5.75 -11.97 3.74
CA ARG A 97 -4.54 -12.64 4.23
C ARG A 97 -3.30 -11.87 3.80
N VAL A 98 -2.21 -12.12 4.50
CA VAL A 98 -0.87 -11.71 4.07
C VAL A 98 -0.27 -12.87 3.28
N ILE A 99 0.04 -12.61 2.02
CA ILE A 99 0.76 -13.53 1.14
C ILE A 99 2.23 -13.09 1.15
N GLU A 100 3.10 -13.98 1.59
CA GLU A 100 4.53 -13.68 1.70
C GLU A 100 5.26 -14.14 0.43
N LEU A 101 6.09 -13.25 -0.13
CA LEU A 101 6.99 -13.58 -1.24
C LEU A 101 8.36 -13.96 -0.67
N PRO A 102 8.79 -15.23 -0.81
CA PRO A 102 10.13 -15.64 -0.39
C PRO A 102 11.21 -15.02 -1.29
N LEU A 103 12.35 -14.62 -0.71
CA LEU A 103 13.47 -14.04 -1.46
C LEU A 103 13.99 -14.94 -2.59
N GLY A 104 14.03 -16.26 -2.36
CA GLY A 104 14.48 -17.25 -3.34
C GLY A 104 13.34 -17.87 -4.17
N ALA A 105 12.21 -17.17 -4.34
CA ALA A 105 11.13 -17.66 -5.19
C ALA A 105 11.55 -17.65 -6.66
N THR A 106 11.24 -18.71 -7.40
CA THR A 106 11.40 -18.70 -8.85
C THR A 106 10.32 -17.84 -9.50
N GLU A 107 10.58 -17.33 -10.70
CA GLU A 107 9.59 -16.57 -11.48
C GLU A 107 8.29 -17.37 -11.67
N ASP A 108 8.36 -18.65 -12.04
CA ASP A 108 7.17 -19.51 -12.18
C ASP A 108 6.35 -19.64 -10.88
N ARG A 109 6.99 -19.60 -9.71
CA ARG A 109 6.27 -19.61 -8.43
C ARG A 109 5.56 -18.28 -8.16
N VAL A 110 6.15 -17.17 -8.61
CA VAL A 110 5.59 -15.83 -8.42
C VAL A 110 4.45 -15.57 -9.38
N VAL A 111 4.74 -15.72 -10.68
CA VAL A 111 3.84 -15.39 -11.79
C VAL A 111 2.83 -16.51 -12.04
N GLY A 112 3.21 -17.77 -11.79
CA GLY A 112 2.44 -18.96 -12.15
C GLY A 112 3.07 -19.69 -13.32
N SER A 113 2.65 -20.94 -13.52
CA SER A 113 3.14 -21.81 -14.58
C SER A 113 2.03 -22.12 -15.58
N ILE A 114 2.42 -22.51 -16.81
CA ILE A 114 1.47 -22.91 -17.87
C ILE A 114 1.79 -24.34 -18.27
N ASN A 115 0.82 -25.24 -18.11
CA ASN A 115 0.91 -26.56 -18.71
C ASN A 115 0.55 -26.48 -20.19
N ILE A 116 1.53 -26.50 -21.09
CA ILE A 116 1.37 -26.29 -22.53
C ILE A 116 0.37 -27.29 -23.15
N GLU A 117 0.46 -28.57 -22.79
CA GLU A 117 -0.42 -29.62 -23.33
C GLU A 117 -1.89 -29.37 -22.97
N LYS A 118 -2.14 -28.88 -21.75
CA LYS A 118 -3.48 -28.48 -21.31
C LYS A 118 -3.89 -27.14 -21.92
N ALA A 119 -2.98 -26.19 -22.08
CA ALA A 119 -3.30 -24.84 -22.55
C ALA A 119 -3.89 -24.87 -23.97
N LEU A 120 -3.36 -25.75 -24.84
CA LEU A 120 -3.88 -25.97 -26.19
C LEU A 120 -5.29 -26.61 -26.22
N LYS A 121 -5.71 -27.29 -25.14
CA LYS A 121 -6.99 -28.03 -25.07
C LYS A 121 -8.05 -27.34 -24.23
N GLU A 122 -7.65 -26.70 -23.13
CA GLU A 122 -8.52 -26.25 -22.04
C GLU A 122 -8.35 -24.75 -21.71
N GLY A 123 -7.48 -24.03 -22.43
CA GLY A 123 -7.23 -22.60 -22.23
C GLY A 123 -6.74 -22.28 -20.82
N MET A 124 -7.40 -21.35 -20.12
CA MET A 124 -7.01 -20.88 -18.77
C MET A 124 -6.98 -21.95 -17.69
N LYS A 125 -7.67 -23.09 -17.86
CA LYS A 125 -7.63 -24.20 -16.89
C LYS A 125 -6.26 -24.88 -16.81
N ALA A 126 -5.38 -24.57 -17.75
CA ALA A 126 -4.00 -25.02 -17.78
C ALA A 126 -3.04 -24.18 -16.91
N LEU A 127 -3.50 -23.04 -16.41
CA LEU A 127 -2.72 -22.13 -15.57
C LEU A 127 -2.62 -22.70 -14.16
N GLU A 128 -1.40 -22.86 -13.66
CA GLU A 128 -1.13 -23.15 -12.26
C GLU A 128 -0.91 -21.82 -11.52
N PRO A 129 -1.81 -21.44 -10.60
CA PRO A 129 -1.75 -20.14 -9.94
C PRO A 129 -0.43 -19.95 -9.16
N GLY A 130 0.20 -18.78 -9.35
CA GLY A 130 1.38 -18.36 -8.58
C GLY A 130 1.03 -17.51 -7.36
N ILE A 131 2.05 -16.97 -6.71
CA ILE A 131 1.91 -16.04 -5.57
C ILE A 131 1.08 -14.82 -5.94
N LEU A 132 1.21 -14.29 -7.16
CA LEU A 132 0.44 -13.12 -7.62
C LEU A 132 -1.06 -13.42 -7.77
N ALA A 133 -1.44 -14.68 -8.00
CA ALA A 133 -2.84 -15.10 -8.01
C ALA A 133 -3.41 -15.11 -6.58
N ASP A 134 -2.67 -15.69 -5.64
CA ASP A 134 -3.03 -15.70 -4.21
C ASP A 134 -3.09 -14.28 -3.62
N ALA A 135 -2.20 -13.40 -4.09
CA ALA A 135 -2.13 -12.02 -3.67
C ALA A 135 -3.34 -11.19 -4.09
N ASN A 136 -4.09 -11.57 -5.12
CA ASN A 136 -5.22 -10.77 -5.60
C ASN A 136 -6.22 -10.50 -4.46
N ARG A 137 -6.50 -9.20 -4.25
CA ARG A 137 -7.31 -8.62 -3.17
C ARG A 137 -6.82 -8.93 -1.75
N ASN A 138 -5.58 -9.37 -1.61
CA ASN A 138 -4.86 -9.61 -0.37
C ASN A 138 -3.69 -8.62 -0.22
N ILE A 139 -2.89 -8.79 0.85
CA ILE A 139 -1.65 -8.03 1.04
C ILE A 139 -0.49 -8.89 0.56
N LEU A 140 0.32 -8.38 -0.38
CA LEU A 140 1.58 -9.01 -0.77
C LEU A 140 2.71 -8.42 0.08
N TYR A 141 3.31 -9.25 0.94
CA TYR A 141 4.41 -8.87 1.81
C TYR A 141 5.73 -9.39 1.28
N VAL A 142 6.71 -8.51 1.14
CA VAL A 142 8.09 -8.86 0.79
C VAL A 142 9.02 -8.42 1.91
N ASP A 143 9.63 -9.39 2.58
CA ASP A 143 10.68 -9.08 3.55
C ASP A 143 12.00 -8.84 2.82
N GLU A 144 12.77 -7.84 3.27
CA GLU A 144 14.08 -7.50 2.67
C GLU A 144 14.00 -7.32 1.13
N ILE A 145 13.02 -6.52 0.67
CA ILE A 145 12.70 -6.32 -0.76
C ILE A 145 13.89 -5.86 -1.61
N ASN A 146 14.91 -5.25 -0.99
CA ASN A 146 16.15 -4.86 -1.64
C ASN A 146 17.01 -6.06 -2.10
N LEU A 147 16.75 -7.26 -1.58
CA LEU A 147 17.46 -8.49 -1.92
C LEU A 147 16.75 -9.33 -2.99
N LEU A 148 15.61 -8.87 -3.52
CA LEU A 148 14.93 -9.57 -4.61
C LEU A 148 15.74 -9.55 -5.90
N ASP A 149 15.60 -10.63 -6.65
CA ASP A 149 16.11 -10.76 -8.02
C ASP A 149 15.45 -9.75 -8.96
N ASP A 150 16.23 -9.22 -9.91
CA ASP A 150 15.80 -8.14 -10.82
C ASP A 150 14.53 -8.49 -11.60
N ASN A 151 14.47 -9.70 -12.16
CA ASN A 151 13.31 -10.15 -12.93
C ASN A 151 12.02 -10.18 -12.07
N LEU A 152 12.13 -10.49 -10.78
CA LEU A 152 10.97 -10.54 -9.88
C LEU A 152 10.49 -9.14 -9.51
N VAL A 153 11.42 -8.19 -9.36
CA VAL A 153 11.11 -6.80 -9.05
C VAL A 153 10.25 -6.20 -10.17
N ASP A 154 10.63 -6.39 -11.43
CA ASP A 154 9.90 -5.84 -12.56
C ASP A 154 8.48 -6.41 -12.65
N VAL A 155 8.34 -7.73 -12.57
CA VAL A 155 7.02 -8.39 -12.62
C VAL A 155 6.14 -7.97 -11.45
N LEU A 156 6.69 -7.89 -10.23
CA LEU A 156 5.96 -7.46 -9.05
C LEU A 156 5.47 -6.02 -9.17
N LEU A 157 6.32 -5.10 -9.65
CA LEU A 157 5.98 -3.70 -9.79
C LEU A 157 4.98 -3.46 -10.93
N ASP A 158 5.05 -4.24 -12.01
CA ASP A 158 4.07 -4.18 -13.09
C ASP A 158 2.72 -4.72 -12.62
N ALA A 159 2.68 -5.86 -11.91
CA ALA A 159 1.45 -6.40 -11.33
C ALA A 159 0.82 -5.43 -10.33
N ALA A 160 1.61 -4.82 -9.45
CA ALA A 160 1.13 -3.83 -8.49
C ALA A 160 0.61 -2.55 -9.16
N ALA A 161 1.15 -2.16 -10.33
CA ALA A 161 0.75 -0.96 -11.05
C ALA A 161 -0.52 -1.18 -11.89
N TYR A 162 -0.61 -2.30 -12.61
CA TYR A 162 -1.70 -2.59 -13.53
C TYR A 162 -2.86 -3.37 -12.87
N GLY A 163 -2.61 -4.01 -11.71
CA GLY A 163 -3.60 -4.84 -11.03
C GLY A 163 -3.91 -6.15 -11.75
N ILE A 164 -3.06 -6.54 -12.70
CA ILE A 164 -3.14 -7.79 -13.47
C ILE A 164 -1.75 -8.43 -13.53
N ASN A 165 -1.74 -9.74 -13.62
CA ASN A 165 -0.54 -10.51 -13.86
C ASN A 165 -0.63 -11.16 -15.24
N THR A 166 0.42 -11.00 -16.05
CA THR A 166 0.51 -11.54 -17.40
C THR A 166 1.59 -12.62 -17.43
N ILE A 167 1.23 -13.81 -17.91
CA ILE A 167 2.14 -14.94 -18.07
C ILE A 167 2.31 -15.20 -19.56
N GLU A 168 3.54 -15.11 -20.05
CA GLU A 168 3.88 -15.36 -21.45
C GLU A 168 4.89 -16.52 -21.56
N ARG A 169 4.47 -17.62 -22.18
CA ARG A 169 5.33 -18.79 -22.42
C ARG A 169 5.07 -19.36 -23.81
N GLU A 170 6.14 -19.56 -24.58
CA GLU A 170 6.12 -20.24 -25.89
C GLU A 170 5.03 -19.73 -26.87
N GLY A 171 4.76 -18.43 -26.86
CA GLY A 171 3.76 -17.80 -27.74
C GLY A 171 2.32 -17.82 -27.21
N ILE A 172 2.09 -18.36 -26.01
CA ILE A 172 0.81 -18.29 -25.29
C ILE A 172 0.91 -17.16 -24.26
N SER A 173 -0.05 -16.25 -24.27
CA SER A 173 -0.18 -15.16 -23.28
C SER A 173 -1.50 -15.35 -22.53
N MET A 174 -1.43 -15.37 -21.20
CA MET A 174 -2.59 -15.44 -20.30
C MET A 174 -2.51 -14.33 -19.27
N VAL A 175 -3.67 -13.79 -18.88
CA VAL A 175 -3.76 -12.66 -17.95
C VAL A 175 -4.76 -12.97 -16.85
N HIS A 176 -4.41 -12.75 -15.58
CA HIS A 176 -5.37 -12.84 -14.49
C HIS A 176 -5.31 -11.62 -13.55
N PRO A 177 -6.38 -11.36 -12.78
CA PRO A 177 -6.39 -10.28 -11.80
C PRO A 177 -5.33 -10.48 -10.72
N SER A 178 -4.65 -9.39 -10.34
CA SER A 178 -3.63 -9.36 -9.30
C SER A 178 -3.55 -7.96 -8.67
N ASN A 179 -4.67 -7.47 -8.14
CA ASN A 179 -4.76 -6.18 -7.47
C ASN A 179 -4.59 -6.37 -5.96
N PHE A 180 -3.42 -6.00 -5.43
CA PHE A 180 -3.03 -6.26 -4.05
C PHE A 180 -2.40 -5.03 -3.38
N ILE A 181 -2.41 -5.03 -2.05
CA ILE A 181 -1.67 -4.05 -1.25
C ILE A 181 -0.22 -4.54 -1.17
N LEU A 182 0.71 -3.84 -1.82
CA LEU A 182 2.13 -4.16 -1.74
C LEU A 182 2.74 -3.58 -0.47
N VAL A 183 3.36 -4.43 0.36
CA VAL A 183 4.17 -3.99 1.50
C VAL A 183 5.56 -4.62 1.43
N GLY A 184 6.56 -3.78 1.18
CA GLY A 184 7.98 -4.15 1.25
C GLY A 184 8.60 -3.71 2.57
N THR A 185 9.49 -4.51 3.14
CA THR A 185 10.38 -4.06 4.21
C THR A 185 11.81 -4.07 3.70
N MET A 186 12.65 -3.23 4.29
CA MET A 186 14.10 -3.34 4.10
C MET A 186 14.85 -2.93 5.36
N ASN A 187 16.05 -3.48 5.50
CA ASN A 187 17.06 -3.00 6.43
C ASN A 187 18.09 -2.17 5.65
N PRO A 188 18.20 -0.85 5.87
CA PRO A 188 19.19 -0.01 5.19
C PRO A 188 20.64 -0.46 5.38
N ALA A 189 20.95 -1.27 6.41
CA ALA A 189 22.29 -1.81 6.62
C ALA A 189 22.65 -2.96 5.66
N GLU A 190 21.67 -3.59 5.00
CA GLU A 190 21.87 -4.77 4.12
C GLU A 190 21.99 -4.41 2.64
N GLY A 191 21.81 -3.14 2.28
CA GLY A 191 21.98 -2.66 0.92
C GLY A 191 21.10 -1.46 0.60
N GLU A 192 21.40 -0.83 -0.52
CA GLU A 192 20.58 0.25 -1.05
C GLU A 192 19.38 -0.30 -1.81
N LEU A 193 18.29 0.46 -1.81
CA LEU A 193 17.12 0.14 -2.60
C LEU A 193 17.38 0.50 -4.06
N ARG A 194 17.02 -0.41 -4.97
CA ARG A 194 17.10 -0.16 -6.41
C ARG A 194 16.21 1.05 -6.80
N PRO A 195 16.65 1.92 -7.74
CA PRO A 195 15.88 3.08 -8.16
C PRO A 195 14.45 2.74 -8.63
N GLN A 196 14.27 1.62 -9.33
CA GLN A 196 12.96 1.15 -9.81
C GLN A 196 11.96 0.95 -8.67
N LEU A 197 12.40 0.33 -7.57
CA LEU A 197 11.56 0.13 -6.37
C LEU A 197 11.29 1.46 -5.67
N SER A 198 12.32 2.32 -5.56
CA SER A 198 12.16 3.64 -4.94
C SER A 198 11.11 4.46 -5.67
N ASP A 199 11.16 4.51 -7.00
CA ASP A 199 10.29 5.37 -7.81
C ASP A 199 8.87 4.85 -7.99
N ARG A 200 8.67 3.53 -7.90
CA ARG A 200 7.36 2.92 -8.11
C ARG A 200 6.59 2.64 -6.82
N ILE A 201 7.28 2.48 -5.68
CA ILE A 201 6.59 2.32 -4.39
C ILE A 201 6.13 3.70 -3.90
N GLY A 202 4.82 3.82 -3.69
CA GLY A 202 4.16 5.09 -3.39
C GLY A 202 4.56 5.70 -2.05
N LEU A 203 4.50 4.93 -0.97
CA LEU A 203 4.82 5.42 0.38
C LEU A 203 6.14 4.83 0.87
N GLN A 204 7.05 5.68 1.34
CA GLN A 204 8.32 5.28 1.93
C GLN A 204 8.46 5.85 3.34
N ILE A 205 8.56 4.97 4.33
CA ILE A 205 8.68 5.35 5.73
C ILE A 205 9.89 4.70 6.39
N SER A 206 10.49 5.44 7.34
CA SER A 206 11.58 4.95 8.19
C SER A 206 11.05 4.70 9.59
N VAL A 207 11.35 3.51 10.12
CA VAL A 207 11.01 3.05 11.47
C VAL A 207 12.29 2.94 12.26
N GLN A 208 12.31 3.58 13.41
CA GLN A 208 13.39 3.47 14.38
C GLN A 208 12.91 2.63 15.56
N SER A 209 13.86 1.95 16.20
CA SER A 209 13.58 1.29 17.48
C SER A 209 13.06 2.31 18.50
N ILE A 210 12.00 1.95 19.21
CA ILE A 210 11.43 2.80 20.27
C ILE A 210 12.44 2.87 21.41
N MET A 211 12.92 4.09 21.69
CA MET A 211 13.93 4.36 22.72
C MET A 211 13.32 4.83 24.04
N ASP A 212 12.05 5.26 24.02
CA ASP A 212 11.33 5.66 25.23
C ASP A 212 11.05 4.46 26.14
N ILE A 213 11.38 4.60 27.42
CA ILE A 213 11.30 3.50 28.38
C ILE A 213 9.84 3.12 28.63
N GLU A 214 8.94 4.09 28.76
CA GLU A 214 7.53 3.84 29.06
C GLU A 214 6.88 3.06 27.92
N ASP A 215 7.12 3.46 26.68
CA ASP A 215 6.60 2.74 25.52
C ASP A 215 7.20 1.34 25.38
N ARG A 216 8.48 1.14 25.71
CA ARG A 216 9.08 -0.21 25.74
C ARG A 216 8.45 -1.10 26.82
N VAL A 217 8.16 -0.56 27.99
CA VAL A 217 7.45 -1.29 29.05
C VAL A 217 6.03 -1.66 28.57
N LYS A 218 5.28 -0.72 27.98
CA LYS A 218 3.95 -1.01 27.42
C LYS A 218 3.97 -2.10 26.36
N ILE A 219 5.01 -2.16 25.52
CA ILE A 219 5.17 -3.25 24.53
C ILE A 219 5.30 -4.59 25.24
N MET A 220 6.13 -4.67 26.30
CA MET A 220 6.31 -5.90 27.07
C MET A 220 5.01 -6.30 27.77
N GLU A 221 4.34 -5.37 28.44
CA GLU A 221 3.07 -5.61 29.14
C GLU A 221 1.97 -6.11 28.20
N ARG A 222 1.77 -5.43 27.05
CA ARG A 222 0.77 -5.82 26.05
C ARG A 222 1.10 -7.19 25.45
N ARG A 223 2.38 -7.47 25.22
CA ARG A 223 2.82 -8.76 24.69
C ARG A 223 2.55 -9.89 25.68
N GLU A 224 2.90 -9.70 26.94
CA GLU A 224 2.65 -10.66 28.01
C GLU A 224 1.15 -10.91 28.20
N ALA A 225 0.33 -9.85 28.21
CA ALA A 225 -1.12 -9.95 28.33
C ALA A 225 -1.74 -10.75 27.18
N PHE A 226 -1.31 -10.51 25.94
CA PHE A 226 -1.76 -11.25 24.76
C PHE A 226 -1.33 -12.73 24.80
N GLU A 227 -0.12 -13.04 25.26
CA GLU A 227 0.34 -14.43 25.39
C GLU A 227 -0.40 -15.20 26.49
N ARG A 228 -0.78 -14.50 27.57
CA ARG A 228 -1.55 -15.08 28.69
C ARG A 228 -2.98 -15.43 28.29
N ASP A 229 -3.70 -14.49 27.68
CA ASP A 229 -5.07 -14.70 27.19
C ASP A 229 -5.34 -13.84 25.94
N PRO A 230 -5.09 -14.39 24.74
CA PRO A 230 -5.23 -13.60 23.52
C PRO A 230 -6.69 -13.26 23.19
N GLN A 231 -7.67 -14.05 23.65
CA GLN A 231 -9.09 -13.76 23.40
C GLN A 231 -9.57 -12.59 24.26
N ALA A 232 -9.25 -12.60 25.55
CA ALA A 232 -9.56 -11.48 26.43
C ALA A 232 -8.88 -10.19 25.96
N PHE A 233 -7.62 -10.28 25.52
CA PHE A 233 -6.89 -9.14 24.98
C PHE A 233 -7.50 -8.59 23.69
N GLN A 234 -7.97 -9.45 22.78
CA GLN A 234 -8.67 -8.99 21.57
C GLN A 234 -9.98 -8.27 21.90
N GLU A 235 -10.75 -8.77 22.87
CA GLU A 235 -12.00 -8.12 23.29
C GLU A 235 -11.73 -6.77 23.97
N GLU A 236 -10.64 -6.64 24.74
CA GLU A 236 -10.20 -5.37 25.34
C GLU A 236 -9.91 -4.28 24.27
N PHE A 237 -9.31 -4.67 23.14
CA PHE A 237 -8.91 -3.74 22.08
C PHE A 237 -9.93 -3.62 20.94
N LYS A 238 -11.06 -4.32 21.04
CA LYS A 238 -12.07 -4.42 19.97
C LYS A 238 -12.69 -3.08 19.61
N GLU A 239 -13.07 -2.27 20.60
CA GLU A 239 -13.64 -0.95 20.35
C GLU A 239 -12.68 -0.05 19.55
N TYR A 240 -11.38 -0.08 19.89
CA TYR A 240 -10.36 0.66 19.15
C TYR A 240 -10.13 0.10 17.74
N GLN A 241 -10.21 -1.22 17.55
CA GLN A 241 -10.15 -1.84 16.22
C GLN A 241 -11.33 -1.39 15.37
N ASP A 242 -12.54 -1.45 15.92
CA ASP A 242 -13.78 -1.07 15.23
C ASP A 242 -13.73 0.40 14.79
N GLN A 243 -13.23 1.31 15.64
CA GLN A 243 -13.01 2.71 15.27
C GLN A 243 -12.03 2.88 14.08
N ILE A 244 -10.93 2.14 14.04
CA ILE A 244 -9.98 2.23 12.92
C ILE A 244 -10.63 1.67 11.64
N LEU A 245 -11.35 0.55 11.75
CA LEU A 245 -12.06 -0.05 10.63
C LEU A 245 -13.15 0.87 10.07
N GLU A 246 -13.96 1.48 10.92
CA GLU A 246 -14.99 2.46 10.54
C GLU A 246 -14.36 3.64 9.79
N ASN A 247 -13.28 4.21 10.32
CA ASN A 247 -12.54 5.29 9.65
C ASN A 247 -12.03 4.87 8.25
N ILE A 248 -11.51 3.65 8.10
CA ILE A 248 -11.07 3.13 6.78
C ILE A 248 -12.26 3.03 5.82
N ILE A 249 -13.39 2.48 6.27
CA ILE A 249 -14.59 2.28 5.44
C ILE A 249 -15.18 3.63 5.03
N GLU A 250 -15.29 4.58 5.94
CA GLU A 250 -15.77 5.93 5.66
C GLU A 250 -14.85 6.66 4.68
N ALA A 251 -13.53 6.62 4.92
CA ALA A 251 -12.56 7.25 4.02
C ALA A 251 -12.62 6.65 2.61
N ARG A 252 -12.77 5.32 2.46
CA ARG A 252 -12.97 4.67 1.14
C ARG A 252 -14.22 5.18 0.41
N LYS A 253 -15.31 5.45 1.13
CA LYS A 253 -16.56 6.00 0.56
C LYS A 253 -16.43 7.48 0.18
N LEU A 254 -15.67 8.25 0.95
CA LEU A 254 -15.44 9.68 0.70
C LEU A 254 -14.39 9.93 -0.38
N LEU A 255 -13.41 9.04 -0.55
CA LEU A 255 -12.28 9.22 -1.46
C LEU A 255 -12.70 9.64 -2.89
N PRO A 256 -13.71 9.05 -3.55
CA PRO A 256 -14.12 9.51 -4.88
C PRO A 256 -14.64 10.96 -4.92
N GLN A 257 -15.19 11.44 -3.81
CA GLN A 257 -15.86 12.74 -3.68
C GLN A 257 -14.88 13.88 -3.36
N VAL A 258 -13.72 13.58 -2.78
CA VAL A 258 -12.70 14.59 -2.43
C VAL A 258 -12.19 15.27 -3.69
N LYS A 259 -12.26 16.60 -3.70
CA LYS A 259 -11.76 17.44 -4.80
C LYS A 259 -10.33 17.88 -4.56
N VAL A 260 -9.60 18.08 -5.65
CA VAL A 260 -8.28 18.69 -5.63
C VAL A 260 -8.33 19.94 -6.51
N SER A 261 -8.02 21.09 -5.94
CA SER A 261 -8.02 22.34 -6.69
C SER A 261 -6.83 22.38 -7.67
N PRO A 262 -6.93 23.10 -8.79
CA PRO A 262 -5.80 23.31 -9.70
C PRO A 262 -4.59 23.96 -9.00
N GLU A 263 -4.84 24.81 -8.00
CA GLU A 263 -3.80 25.43 -7.17
C GLU A 263 -3.00 24.38 -6.39
N MET A 264 -3.67 23.43 -5.73
CA MET A 264 -2.99 22.34 -5.02
C MET A 264 -2.17 21.47 -5.97
N MET A 265 -2.66 21.21 -7.19
CA MET A 265 -1.89 20.49 -8.20
C MET A 265 -0.61 21.25 -8.61
N LYS A 266 -0.69 22.58 -8.76
CA LYS A 266 0.50 23.42 -9.02
C LYS A 266 1.49 23.35 -7.85
N ILE A 267 1.01 23.42 -6.61
CA ILE A 267 1.86 23.33 -5.41
C ILE A 267 2.58 21.98 -5.37
N ILE A 268 1.87 20.88 -5.65
CA ILE A 268 2.49 19.54 -5.72
C ILE A 268 3.57 19.49 -6.80
N ALA A 269 3.27 19.98 -8.01
CA ALA A 269 4.23 19.98 -9.12
C ALA A 269 5.48 20.81 -8.79
N GLN A 270 5.30 22.02 -8.24
CA GLN A 270 6.41 22.88 -7.85
C GLN A 270 7.24 22.24 -6.74
N LEU A 271 6.60 21.60 -5.76
CA LEU A 271 7.30 20.86 -4.71
C LEU A 271 8.19 19.75 -5.29
N CYS A 272 7.69 18.96 -6.24
CA CYS A 272 8.48 17.91 -6.89
C CYS A 272 9.69 18.47 -7.66
N ILE A 273 9.50 19.58 -8.39
CA ILE A 273 10.57 20.30 -9.10
C ILE A 273 11.63 20.81 -8.12
N ASP A 274 11.21 21.48 -7.05
CA ASP A 274 12.10 22.05 -6.02
C ASP A 274 12.88 20.98 -5.25
N MET A 275 12.32 19.77 -5.18
CA MET A 275 12.97 18.61 -4.59
C MET A 275 13.87 17.89 -5.58
N GLY A 276 13.83 18.20 -6.88
CA GLY A 276 14.66 17.56 -7.91
C GLY A 276 14.26 16.11 -8.14
N VAL A 277 12.96 15.81 -8.07
CA VAL A 277 12.44 14.47 -8.38
C VAL A 277 12.24 14.33 -9.89
N ASP A 278 12.77 13.26 -10.46
CA ASP A 278 12.62 12.98 -11.88
C ASP A 278 11.25 12.35 -12.21
N GLY A 279 10.65 12.81 -13.31
CA GLY A 279 9.38 12.29 -13.82
C GLY A 279 8.15 12.71 -13.01
N HIS A 280 7.02 12.03 -13.26
CA HIS A 280 5.70 12.42 -12.71
C HIS A 280 5.15 11.47 -11.65
N ARG A 281 5.92 10.43 -11.28
CA ARG A 281 5.44 9.37 -10.36
C ARG A 281 5.24 9.92 -8.95
N ALA A 282 6.15 10.77 -8.48
CA ALA A 282 6.03 11.41 -7.19
C ALA A 282 4.85 12.39 -7.14
N ASP A 283 4.60 13.16 -8.20
CA ASP A 283 3.44 14.05 -8.27
C ASP A 283 2.13 13.27 -8.11
N ILE A 284 1.99 12.17 -8.84
CA ILE A 284 0.80 11.32 -8.80
C ILE A 284 0.66 10.65 -7.42
N ALA A 285 1.76 10.18 -6.83
CA ALA A 285 1.76 9.57 -5.51
C ALA A 285 1.39 10.57 -4.41
N ILE A 286 1.95 11.80 -4.43
CA ILE A 286 1.59 12.87 -3.49
C ILE A 286 0.13 13.25 -3.67
N LEU A 287 -0.33 13.46 -4.90
CA LEU A 287 -1.72 13.79 -5.21
C LEU A 287 -2.69 12.73 -4.65
N LYS A 288 -2.44 11.45 -4.92
CA LYS A 288 -3.28 10.35 -4.44
C LYS A 288 -3.25 10.24 -2.92
N THR A 289 -2.07 10.43 -2.32
CA THR A 289 -1.90 10.36 -0.86
C THR A 289 -2.59 11.54 -0.17
N ALA A 290 -2.44 12.77 -0.68
CA ALA A 290 -3.11 13.96 -0.15
C ALA A 290 -4.62 13.85 -0.25
N LYS A 291 -5.14 13.37 -1.39
CA LYS A 291 -6.57 13.09 -1.57
C LYS A 291 -7.08 12.02 -0.59
N THR A 292 -6.23 11.04 -0.27
CA THR A 292 -6.56 9.96 0.69
C THR A 292 -6.50 10.46 2.13
N LEU A 293 -5.55 11.33 2.47
CA LEU A 293 -5.46 12.02 3.76
C LEU A 293 -6.67 12.93 3.99
N ALA A 294 -7.05 13.73 2.99
CA ALA A 294 -8.27 14.53 3.04
C ALA A 294 -9.51 13.64 3.29
N ALA A 295 -9.64 12.51 2.59
CA ALA A 295 -10.72 11.55 2.84
C ALA A 295 -10.67 10.95 4.26
N TYR A 296 -9.48 10.63 4.75
CA TYR A 296 -9.23 10.08 6.09
C TYR A 296 -9.58 11.08 7.21
N TYR A 297 -9.25 12.36 7.02
CA TYR A 297 -9.59 13.45 7.94
C TYR A 297 -10.97 14.06 7.69
N LYS A 298 -11.71 13.55 6.70
CA LYS A 298 -13.05 14.02 6.33
C LYS A 298 -13.08 15.46 5.80
N HIS A 299 -11.99 15.91 5.18
CA HIS A 299 -11.94 17.16 4.43
C HIS A 299 -12.64 16.99 3.06
N PRO A 300 -13.54 17.90 2.63
CA PRO A 300 -14.21 17.80 1.34
C PRO A 300 -13.29 18.13 0.15
N GLU A 301 -12.22 18.89 0.40
CA GLU A 301 -11.21 19.29 -0.58
C GLU A 301 -9.82 19.12 0.03
N VAL A 302 -8.81 18.87 -0.80
CA VAL A 302 -7.42 18.74 -0.34
C VAL A 302 -6.90 20.07 0.16
N GLU A 303 -6.40 20.08 1.40
CA GLU A 303 -5.77 21.25 2.02
C GLU A 303 -4.24 21.16 1.97
N LEU A 304 -3.57 22.28 2.26
CA LEU A 304 -2.11 22.33 2.27
C LEU A 304 -1.49 21.34 3.27
N ILE A 305 -2.14 21.15 4.42
CA ILE A 305 -1.68 20.21 5.45
C ILE A 305 -1.68 18.75 4.96
N ASP A 306 -2.66 18.39 4.13
CA ASP A 306 -2.74 17.07 3.51
C ASP A 306 -1.60 16.86 2.51
N VAL A 307 -1.22 17.90 1.76
CA VAL A 307 -0.08 17.89 0.84
C VAL A 307 1.25 17.81 1.59
N GLU A 308 1.41 18.57 2.67
CA GLU A 308 2.60 18.52 3.54
C GLU A 308 2.81 17.12 4.10
N GLU A 309 1.76 16.52 4.66
CA GLU A 309 1.81 15.19 5.22
C GLU A 309 2.03 14.13 4.12
N ALA A 310 1.33 14.22 2.98
CA ALA A 310 1.52 13.33 1.84
C ALA A 310 2.96 13.34 1.32
N ALA A 311 3.56 14.53 1.17
CA ALA A 311 4.94 14.67 0.74
C ALA A 311 5.92 13.97 1.69
N SER A 312 5.66 14.04 3.01
CA SER A 312 6.48 13.36 4.02
C SER A 312 6.45 11.82 3.88
N PHE A 313 5.32 11.25 3.43
CA PHE A 313 5.21 9.82 3.19
C PHE A 313 5.78 9.39 1.84
N VAL A 314 5.62 10.19 0.78
CA VAL A 314 6.00 9.80 -0.59
C VAL A 314 7.49 10.05 -0.85
N LEU A 315 7.95 11.26 -0.51
CA LEU A 315 9.35 11.63 -0.72
C LEU A 315 10.25 11.00 0.32
N GLY A 316 9.69 10.60 1.48
CA GLY A 316 10.41 9.95 2.57
C GLY A 316 11.75 10.64 2.87
N GLU A 317 12.78 9.84 3.10
CA GLU A 317 14.18 10.29 3.21
C GLU A 317 14.94 10.12 1.87
N ARG A 318 14.28 10.29 0.69
CA ARG A 318 14.94 10.19 -0.64
C ARG A 318 16.18 11.10 -0.76
N PHE A 319 16.33 12.09 0.12
CA PHE A 319 17.49 12.95 0.24
C PHE A 319 18.14 12.73 1.61
N HIS A 320 19.31 12.07 1.65
CA HIS A 320 20.03 11.80 2.90
C HIS A 320 20.30 13.07 3.76
N LYS A 321 19.65 13.19 4.94
CA LYS A 321 20.22 13.10 6.31
C LYS A 321 19.20 13.59 7.36
N LYS A 322 19.09 12.80 8.44
CA LYS A 322 18.24 12.98 9.63
C LYS A 322 17.99 14.43 10.05
N SER A 323 16.74 14.66 10.45
CA SER A 323 16.16 15.86 11.09
C SER A 323 16.03 17.13 10.24
N MET A 324 16.56 17.17 9.01
CA MET A 324 16.36 18.32 8.11
C MET A 324 15.19 18.16 7.15
N ASP A 325 14.62 16.97 6.98
CA ASP A 325 13.71 16.67 5.87
C ASP A 325 12.30 17.24 6.05
N GLU A 326 11.67 17.13 7.24
CA GLU A 326 10.33 17.70 7.46
C GLU A 326 10.35 19.24 7.40
N ASP A 327 11.37 19.86 7.99
CA ASP A 327 11.55 21.32 7.92
C ASP A 327 11.90 21.78 6.51
N LYS A 328 12.65 20.99 5.74
CA LYS A 328 12.95 21.27 4.34
C LYS A 328 11.68 21.16 3.48
N ILE A 329 10.87 20.11 3.66
CA ILE A 329 9.58 19.95 2.99
C ILE A 329 8.70 21.14 3.28
N LYS A 330 8.52 21.53 4.56
CA LYS A 330 7.74 22.72 4.95
C LYS A 330 8.27 24.01 4.32
N ARG A 331 9.60 24.17 4.24
CA ARG A 331 10.21 25.36 3.59
C ARG A 331 9.98 25.37 2.08
N GLN A 332 10.10 24.23 1.40
CA GLN A 332 9.86 24.13 -0.04
C GLN A 332 8.38 24.32 -0.36
N ILE A 333 7.48 23.77 0.45
CA ILE A 333 6.03 24.01 0.29
C ILE A 333 5.70 25.49 0.46
N LYS A 334 6.27 26.16 1.47
CA LYS A 334 6.13 27.62 1.61
C LYS A 334 6.67 28.39 0.41
N ARG A 335 7.74 27.93 -0.24
CA ARG A 335 8.27 28.54 -1.47
C ARG A 335 7.33 28.30 -2.64
N ALA A 336 6.89 27.06 -2.85
CA ALA A 336 5.92 26.70 -3.88
C ALA A 336 4.63 27.52 -3.76
N VAL A 337 4.06 27.67 -2.56
CA VAL A 337 2.88 28.52 -2.32
C VAL A 337 3.14 29.97 -2.72
N ASN A 338 4.30 30.53 -2.36
CA ASN A 338 4.66 31.90 -2.70
C ASN A 338 4.87 32.10 -4.20
N GLU A 339 5.41 31.10 -4.91
CA GLU A 339 5.64 31.16 -6.36
C GLU A 339 4.32 31.06 -7.14
N VAL A 340 3.46 30.11 -6.79
CA VAL A 340 2.11 29.98 -7.37
C VAL A 340 1.29 31.24 -7.15
N SER A 341 1.36 31.84 -5.95
CA SER A 341 0.69 33.11 -5.63
C SER A 341 1.24 34.29 -6.44
N ARG A 342 2.51 34.29 -6.85
CA ARG A 342 3.12 35.36 -7.67
C ARG A 342 2.70 35.26 -9.13
N ASP A 343 2.56 34.06 -9.66
CA ASP A 343 2.13 33.85 -11.05
C ASP A 343 0.67 34.27 -11.27
N GLU A 344 -0.21 34.02 -10.30
CA GLU A 344 -1.61 34.46 -10.37
C GLU A 344 -1.74 36.00 -10.34
N ASN A 345 -0.91 36.67 -9.54
CA ASN A 345 -0.82 38.14 -9.52
C ASN A 345 -0.13 38.73 -10.78
N GLY A 346 0.68 37.94 -11.48
CA GLY A 346 1.37 38.31 -12.72
C GLY A 346 0.46 38.25 -13.95
N ASP A 347 -0.41 37.25 -14.02
CA ASP A 347 -1.37 37.08 -15.12
C ASP A 347 -2.52 38.10 -15.08
N ASP A 348 -2.95 38.55 -13.90
CA ASP A 348 -3.92 39.66 -13.77
C ASP A 348 -3.34 41.02 -14.23
N LYS A 349 -2.02 41.22 -14.08
CA LYS A 349 -1.32 42.40 -14.63
C LYS A 349 -1.11 42.34 -16.14
N LYS A 350 -1.05 41.15 -16.75
CA LYS A 350 -1.00 41.01 -18.21
C LYS A 350 -2.39 41.19 -18.84
N LYS A 351 -3.46 40.70 -18.20
CA LYS A 351 -4.85 40.90 -18.68
C LYS A 351 -5.33 42.35 -18.59
N SER A 352 -4.84 43.14 -17.61
CA SER A 352 -5.16 44.58 -17.49
C SER A 352 -4.39 45.50 -18.45
N LYS A 353 -3.36 45.01 -19.15
CA LYS A 353 -2.62 45.77 -20.18
C LYS A 353 -3.13 45.57 -21.62
N ILE A 354 -4.16 44.74 -21.81
CA ILE A 354 -4.76 44.42 -23.13
C ILE A 354 -6.21 44.98 -23.21
N ARG A 355 -6.52 46.06 -22.48
CA ARG A 355 -7.78 46.78 -22.64
C ARG A 355 -7.55 48.24 -23.01
#